data_AF-A0A059D1H3-F1
#
_entry.id   AF-A0A059D1H3-F1
#
_cell.length_a   1.000
_cell.length_b   1.000
_cell.length_c   1.000
_cell.angle_alpha   90.00
_cell.angle_beta   90.00
_cell.angle_gamma   90.00
#
_symmetry.space_group_name_H-M   'P 1'
#
loop_
_entity.id
_entity.type
_entity.pdbx_description
1 polymer ?
#
loop_
_entity_poly.entity_id
_entity_poly.type
_entity_poly.pdbx_seq_one_letter_code
_entity_poly.pdbx_strand_id
1 'polypeptide(L)'
;MAQAHTWFKRSLWNHATKPVPFIKRIGESKLRHKCSLAFAEELVLKNQNMKPSEIVKFLLTSGIILDSAYRGTHEIVKLCLDHFPELMWDNNFPKELMREVVNGRQVELFRLVNTYNRIPKLSEDIFTNCELMEAIVEWSPRCVSADVPGAAFLLQNELQWFKALEDRSDPSFKTLKFKVLKNRGDPSFRNLKLVETKERGGKTYWEIFVEQRQDLLKEAGEWMKNTSSSCSLIATLIITVAITAAFTVPGGYDNSTGIPIFLKSDSFMIFAFADALALFSSVTATVIFLAIVIPCYTFEDILHSLPRKMIMGITSLNLSLAFTLVAFSSALTIILSEKFKWIYILMTMLAAIPVWFFLYVQFPLYVEMVESIYRPRLYHPLKPKKKRGWDFFNFSSKFFRTKAS
;
A
#
# COMPACT_ATOMS: atom_id res chain seq x y z
N MET A 1 6.88 -41.44 -3.29
CA MET A 1 6.09 -40.33 -2.70
C MET A 1 6.26 -38.98 -3.41
N ALA A 2 7.47 -38.58 -3.82
CA ALA A 2 7.70 -37.29 -4.50
C ALA A 2 6.93 -37.14 -5.83
N GLN A 3 6.82 -38.19 -6.66
CA GLN A 3 6.09 -38.17 -7.93
C GLN A 3 4.57 -38.01 -7.77
N ALA A 4 3.98 -38.66 -6.76
CA ALA A 4 2.55 -38.56 -6.47
C ALA A 4 2.17 -37.14 -6.02
N HIS A 5 3.01 -36.52 -5.17
CA HIS A 5 2.83 -35.15 -4.72
C HIS A 5 2.93 -34.13 -5.87
N THR A 6 3.86 -34.34 -6.80
CA THR A 6 3.98 -33.49 -8.00
C THR A 6 2.79 -33.63 -8.94
N TRP A 7 2.28 -34.85 -9.13
CA TRP A 7 1.10 -35.09 -9.98
C TRP A 7 -0.16 -34.47 -9.36
N PHE A 8 -0.33 -34.61 -8.04
CA PHE A 8 -1.45 -34.01 -7.30
C PHE A 8 -1.44 -32.48 -7.40
N LYS A 9 -0.29 -31.83 -7.18
CA LYS A 9 -0.16 -30.37 -7.34
C LYS A 9 -0.46 -29.90 -8.78
N ARG A 10 -0.06 -30.67 -9.79
CA ARG A 10 -0.34 -30.35 -11.21
C ARG A 10 -1.82 -30.48 -11.54
N SER A 11 -2.45 -31.55 -11.06
CA SER A 11 -3.88 -31.79 -11.24
C SER A 11 -4.72 -30.70 -10.56
N LEU A 12 -4.36 -30.35 -9.32
CA LEU A 12 -5.02 -29.31 -8.53
C LEU A 12 -4.88 -27.93 -9.18
N TRP A 13 -3.69 -27.59 -9.70
CA TRP A 13 -3.45 -26.36 -10.45
C TRP A 13 -4.29 -26.27 -11.73
N ASN A 14 -4.35 -27.35 -12.50
CA ASN A 14 -5.13 -27.41 -13.74
C ASN A 14 -6.64 -27.37 -13.49
N HIS A 15 -7.12 -27.90 -12.36
CA HIS A 15 -8.53 -27.81 -11.97
C HIS A 15 -8.88 -26.41 -11.41
N ALA A 16 -8.01 -25.81 -10.59
CA ALA A 16 -8.24 -24.51 -9.97
C ALA A 16 -8.14 -23.32 -10.95
N THR A 17 -7.41 -23.47 -12.07
CA THR A 17 -7.20 -22.40 -13.06
C THR A 17 -8.20 -22.40 -14.23
N LYS A 18 -9.01 -23.45 -14.38
CA LYS A 18 -10.13 -23.49 -15.34
C LYS A 18 -11.23 -22.46 -15.06
N PRO A 19 -11.70 -22.29 -13.80
CA PRO A 19 -12.78 -21.34 -13.49
C PRO A 19 -12.31 -19.89 -13.27
N VAL A 20 -11.02 -19.62 -13.07
CA VAL A 20 -10.51 -18.27 -12.72
C VAL A 20 -9.35 -17.84 -13.65
N PRO A 21 -9.65 -17.17 -14.78
CA PRO A 21 -8.65 -16.75 -15.78
C PRO A 21 -7.54 -15.85 -15.21
N PHE A 22 -7.86 -15.05 -14.19
CA PHE A 22 -6.91 -14.15 -13.52
C PHE A 22 -5.80 -14.92 -12.78
N ILE A 23 -6.14 -15.99 -12.06
CA ILE A 23 -5.17 -16.81 -11.32
C ILE A 23 -4.22 -17.52 -12.30
N LYS A 24 -4.75 -18.00 -13.43
CA LYS A 24 -3.95 -18.58 -14.51
C LYS A 24 -2.94 -17.57 -15.08
N ARG A 25 -3.40 -16.35 -15.39
CA ARG A 25 -2.57 -15.26 -15.90
C ARG A 25 -1.44 -14.88 -14.93
N ILE A 26 -1.74 -14.81 -13.63
CA ILE A 26 -0.72 -14.56 -12.58
C ILE A 26 0.30 -15.70 -12.54
N GLY A 27 -0.15 -16.95 -12.57
CA GLY A 27 0.74 -18.11 -12.52
C GLY A 27 1.68 -18.18 -13.73
N GLU A 28 1.17 -17.93 -14.94
CA GLU A 28 1.97 -17.87 -16.17
C GLU A 28 2.95 -16.70 -16.14
N SER A 29 2.55 -15.54 -15.62
CA SER A 29 3.44 -14.39 -15.44
C SER A 29 4.59 -14.72 -14.46
N LYS A 30 4.27 -15.31 -13.30
CA LYS A 30 5.28 -15.75 -12.32
C LYS A 30 6.22 -16.81 -12.89
N LEU A 31 5.71 -17.72 -13.72
CA LEU A 31 6.53 -18.74 -14.37
C LEU A 31 7.49 -18.11 -15.38
N ARG A 32 7.00 -17.19 -16.24
CA ARG A 32 7.84 -16.45 -17.19
C ARG A 32 8.95 -15.68 -16.46
N HIS A 33 8.61 -15.01 -15.37
CA HIS A 33 9.59 -14.31 -14.53
C HIS A 33 10.65 -15.25 -13.93
N LYS A 34 10.25 -16.43 -13.43
CA LYS A 34 11.23 -17.43 -12.93
C LYS A 34 12.13 -17.97 -14.04
N CYS A 35 11.60 -18.21 -15.23
CA CYS A 35 12.39 -18.67 -16.37
C CYS A 35 13.36 -17.59 -16.87
N SER A 36 12.93 -16.33 -16.96
CA SER A 36 13.81 -15.22 -17.34
C SER A 36 14.93 -15.01 -16.31
N LEU A 37 14.63 -15.18 -15.02
CA LEU A 37 15.63 -15.09 -13.96
C LEU A 37 16.65 -16.23 -14.02
N ALA A 38 16.21 -17.47 -14.21
CA ALA A 38 17.10 -18.61 -14.37
C ALA A 38 17.98 -18.49 -15.63
N PHE A 39 17.42 -17.93 -16.72
CA PHE A 39 18.17 -17.64 -17.93
C PHE A 39 19.21 -16.52 -17.70
N ALA A 40 18.85 -15.46 -16.98
CA ALA A 40 19.78 -14.39 -16.62
C ALA A 40 20.91 -14.90 -15.71
N GLU A 41 20.61 -15.76 -14.73
CA GLU A 41 21.62 -16.46 -13.91
C GLU A 41 22.57 -17.27 -14.78
N GLU A 42 22.04 -18.03 -15.74
CA GLU A 42 22.84 -18.82 -16.67
C GLU A 42 23.72 -17.94 -17.56
N LEU A 43 23.21 -16.81 -18.06
CA LEU A 43 23.94 -15.88 -18.92
C LEU A 43 25.04 -15.11 -18.15
N VAL A 44 24.78 -14.76 -16.88
CA VAL A 44 25.72 -14.08 -15.99
C VAL A 44 26.80 -15.03 -15.46
N LEU A 45 26.44 -16.26 -15.09
CA LEU A 45 27.35 -17.22 -14.44
C LEU A 45 28.14 -18.10 -15.42
N LYS A 46 27.61 -18.40 -16.63
CA LYS A 46 28.24 -19.37 -17.56
C LYS A 46 28.96 -18.76 -18.76
N ASN A 47 29.06 -17.44 -18.87
CA ASN A 47 29.90 -16.82 -19.91
C ASN A 47 31.39 -16.95 -19.55
N GLN A 48 31.93 -18.16 -19.67
CA GLN A 48 33.34 -18.50 -19.44
C GLN A 48 34.28 -18.00 -20.56
N ASN A 49 33.74 -17.48 -21.66
CA ASN A 49 34.51 -17.11 -22.85
C ASN A 49 34.79 -15.60 -22.99
N MET A 50 34.20 -14.75 -22.15
CA MET A 50 34.41 -13.30 -22.17
C MET A 50 35.13 -12.83 -20.92
N LYS A 51 35.99 -11.82 -21.07
CA LYS A 51 36.63 -11.18 -19.91
C LYS A 51 35.58 -10.39 -19.11
N PRO A 52 35.70 -10.28 -17.78
CA PRO A 52 34.76 -9.50 -16.95
C PRO A 52 34.52 -8.06 -17.47
N SER A 53 35.57 -7.40 -17.98
CA SER A 53 35.48 -6.06 -18.58
C SER A 53 34.63 -5.99 -19.85
N GLU A 54 34.63 -7.05 -20.66
CA GLU A 54 33.80 -7.13 -21.87
C GLU A 54 32.33 -7.35 -21.51
N ILE A 55 32.07 -8.14 -20.46
CA ILE A 55 30.73 -8.38 -19.94
C ILE A 55 30.15 -7.09 -19.34
N VAL A 56 30.93 -6.34 -18.56
CA VAL A 56 30.51 -5.03 -18.02
C VAL A 56 30.16 -4.08 -19.16
N LYS A 57 31.03 -3.96 -20.19
CA LYS A 57 30.76 -3.11 -21.37
C LYS A 57 29.51 -3.55 -22.13
N PHE A 58 29.31 -4.87 -22.29
CA PHE A 58 28.11 -5.41 -22.90
C PHE A 58 26.86 -5.07 -22.09
N LEU A 59 26.87 -5.26 -20.78
CA LEU A 59 25.76 -4.95 -19.90
C LEU A 59 25.40 -3.46 -19.91
N LEU A 60 26.39 -2.56 -19.93
CA LEU A 60 26.18 -1.12 -20.08
C LEU A 60 25.54 -0.75 -21.43
N THR A 61 25.93 -1.43 -22.52
CA THR A 61 25.48 -1.09 -23.88
C THR A 61 24.16 -1.77 -24.28
N SER A 62 23.89 -2.95 -23.73
CA SER A 62 22.77 -3.82 -24.13
C SER A 62 21.40 -3.29 -23.70
N GLY A 63 21.35 -2.34 -22.76
CA GLY A 63 20.11 -1.82 -22.19
C GLY A 63 19.34 -2.84 -21.32
N ILE A 64 19.84 -4.07 -21.12
CA ILE A 64 19.14 -5.15 -20.42
C ILE A 64 18.77 -4.73 -18.99
N ILE A 65 19.69 -4.07 -18.28
CA ILE A 65 19.47 -3.66 -16.90
C ILE A 65 18.45 -2.51 -16.83
N LEU A 66 18.51 -1.57 -17.77
CA LEU A 66 17.55 -0.45 -17.84
C LEU A 66 16.16 -0.92 -18.25
N ASP A 67 16.01 -1.84 -19.21
CA ASP A 67 14.72 -2.47 -19.55
C ASP A 67 14.17 -3.30 -18.38
N SER A 68 15.05 -4.00 -17.65
CA SER A 68 14.66 -4.72 -16.43
C SER A 68 14.18 -3.77 -15.33
N ALA A 69 14.82 -2.61 -15.18
CA ALA A 69 14.41 -1.57 -14.25
C ALA A 69 13.08 -0.93 -14.67
N TYR A 70 12.93 -0.60 -15.96
CA TYR A 70 11.71 -0.10 -16.58
C TYR A 70 10.51 -1.04 -16.33
N ARG A 71 10.74 -2.36 -16.38
CA ARG A 71 9.72 -3.39 -16.12
C ARG A 71 9.50 -3.69 -14.64
N GLY A 72 10.30 -3.15 -13.73
CA GLY A 72 10.22 -3.43 -12.29
C GLY A 72 10.76 -4.81 -11.87
N THR A 73 11.51 -5.49 -12.74
CA THR A 73 12.12 -6.80 -12.44
C THR A 73 13.40 -6.63 -11.61
N HIS A 74 13.22 -6.24 -10.34
CA HIS A 74 14.30 -5.93 -9.41
C HIS A 74 15.29 -7.08 -9.19
N GLU A 75 14.84 -8.33 -9.36
CA GLU A 75 15.67 -9.51 -9.17
C GLU A 75 16.78 -9.65 -10.23
N ILE A 76 16.50 -9.25 -11.48
CA ILE A 76 17.50 -9.28 -12.57
C ILE A 76 18.54 -8.19 -12.34
N VAL A 77 18.09 -6.97 -12.00
CA VAL A 77 19.00 -5.86 -11.68
C VAL A 77 19.88 -6.20 -10.48
N LYS A 78 19.30 -6.81 -9.44
CA LYS A 78 20.05 -7.29 -8.28
C LYS A 78 21.14 -8.28 -8.69
N LEU A 79 20.77 -9.30 -9.46
CA LEU A 79 21.70 -10.31 -9.92
C LEU A 79 22.90 -9.70 -10.65
N CYS A 80 22.65 -8.75 -11.56
CA CYS A 80 23.71 -8.07 -12.30
C CYS A 80 24.62 -7.24 -11.40
N LEU A 81 24.06 -6.46 -10.46
CA LEU A 81 24.87 -5.62 -9.55
C LEU A 81 25.64 -6.45 -8.52
N ASP A 82 25.09 -7.58 -8.06
CA ASP A 82 25.76 -8.49 -7.13
C ASP A 82 26.99 -9.16 -7.78
N HIS A 83 26.95 -9.45 -9.09
CA HIS A 83 28.05 -10.11 -9.82
C HIS A 83 29.04 -9.13 -10.47
N PHE A 84 28.56 -7.96 -10.90
CA PHE A 84 29.35 -6.93 -11.58
C PHE A 84 29.16 -5.56 -10.89
N PRO A 85 29.70 -5.38 -9.67
CA PRO A 85 29.59 -4.11 -8.95
C PRO A 85 30.27 -2.94 -9.70
N GLU A 86 31.18 -3.22 -10.64
CA GLU A 86 31.86 -2.22 -11.47
C GLU A 86 30.90 -1.42 -12.35
N LEU A 87 29.69 -1.94 -12.62
CA LEU A 87 28.63 -1.21 -13.32
C LEU A 87 28.29 0.11 -12.62
N MET A 88 28.40 0.15 -11.28
CA MET A 88 28.10 1.33 -10.49
C MET A 88 29.23 2.37 -10.51
N TRP A 89 30.38 2.06 -11.12
CA TRP A 89 31.50 2.99 -11.27
C TRP A 89 31.44 3.80 -12.56
N ASP A 90 30.55 3.47 -13.50
CA ASP A 90 30.29 4.29 -14.67
C ASP A 90 29.60 5.61 -14.27
N ASN A 91 29.92 6.70 -14.96
CA ASN A 91 29.41 8.03 -14.58
C ASN A 91 27.94 8.24 -14.99
N ASN A 92 27.47 7.58 -16.04
CA ASN A 92 26.15 7.81 -16.63
C ASN A 92 25.15 6.73 -16.22
N PHE A 93 25.57 5.48 -16.17
CA PHE A 93 24.70 4.34 -15.93
C PHE A 93 23.96 4.39 -14.58
N PRO A 94 24.58 4.71 -13.43
CA PRO A 94 23.86 4.86 -12.17
C PRO A 94 22.81 5.97 -12.21
N LYS A 95 23.10 7.08 -12.90
CA LYS A 95 22.17 8.20 -13.07
C LYS A 95 20.95 7.78 -13.88
N GLU A 96 21.19 7.13 -15.02
CA GLU A 96 20.13 6.63 -15.90
C GLU A 96 19.28 5.54 -15.24
N LEU A 97 19.93 4.61 -14.52
CA LEU A 97 19.25 3.59 -13.74
C LEU A 97 18.37 4.20 -12.66
N MET A 98 18.88 5.18 -11.90
CA MET A 98 18.11 5.85 -10.86
C MET A 98 16.92 6.63 -11.44
N ARG A 99 17.11 7.28 -12.60
CA ARG A 99 16.03 7.96 -13.33
C ARG A 99 14.92 7.00 -13.73
N GLU A 100 15.23 5.85 -14.32
CA GLU A 100 14.22 4.84 -14.68
C GLU A 100 13.48 4.28 -13.47
N VAL A 101 14.21 4.07 -12.37
CA VAL A 101 13.63 3.59 -11.11
C VAL A 101 12.64 4.60 -10.52
N VAL A 102 13.00 5.88 -10.53
CA VAL A 102 12.12 6.97 -10.09
C VAL A 102 10.93 7.11 -11.02
N ASN A 103 11.15 7.14 -12.34
CA ASN A 103 10.08 7.19 -13.36
C ASN A 103 9.06 6.05 -13.22
N GLY A 104 9.53 4.84 -12.92
CA GLY A 104 8.68 3.66 -12.72
C GLY A 104 8.15 3.49 -11.30
N ARG A 105 8.47 4.39 -10.35
CA ARG A 105 8.11 4.30 -8.92
C ARG A 105 8.43 2.94 -8.29
N GLN A 106 9.58 2.36 -8.67
CA GLN A 106 9.97 1.00 -8.28
C GLN A 106 10.66 0.99 -6.91
N VAL A 107 9.88 0.81 -5.84
CA VAL A 107 10.37 0.92 -4.45
C VAL A 107 11.52 -0.04 -4.15
N GLU A 108 11.41 -1.31 -4.55
CA GLU A 108 12.45 -2.32 -4.25
C GLU A 108 13.75 -2.07 -5.03
N LEU A 109 13.65 -1.63 -6.29
CA LEU A 109 14.82 -1.21 -7.08
C LEU A 109 15.49 0.02 -6.50
N PHE A 110 14.72 0.99 -6.05
CA PHE A 110 15.25 2.20 -5.43
C PHE A 110 16.03 1.93 -4.16
N ARG A 111 15.53 1.02 -3.33
CA ARG A 111 16.24 0.56 -2.13
C ARG A 111 17.52 -0.18 -2.50
N LEU A 112 17.47 -0.99 -3.54
CA LEU A 112 18.61 -1.74 -4.05
C LEU A 112 19.71 -0.79 -4.54
N VAL A 113 19.39 0.11 -5.47
CA VAL A 113 20.33 1.07 -6.03
C VAL A 113 20.92 1.97 -4.94
N ASN A 114 20.11 2.47 -3.98
CA ASN A 114 20.61 3.27 -2.85
C ASN A 114 21.56 2.52 -1.92
N THR A 115 21.46 1.19 -1.84
CA THR A 115 22.41 0.39 -1.05
C THR A 115 23.80 0.43 -1.69
N TYR A 116 23.87 0.37 -3.02
CA TYR A 116 25.09 0.52 -3.81
C TYR A 116 25.58 1.97 -3.87
N ASN A 117 24.67 2.94 -3.68
CA ASN A 117 24.94 4.37 -3.77
C ASN A 117 25.65 4.99 -2.54
N ARG A 118 25.98 4.18 -1.52
CA ARG A 118 26.74 4.61 -0.33
C ARG A 118 28.24 4.79 -0.57
N ILE A 119 28.70 4.62 -1.81
CA ILE A 119 30.08 4.91 -2.22
C ILE A 119 30.19 6.43 -2.44
N PRO A 120 31.09 7.15 -1.74
CA PRO A 120 31.08 8.62 -1.61
C PRO A 120 31.29 9.44 -2.91
N LYS A 121 31.40 8.81 -4.08
CA LYS A 121 31.54 9.49 -5.38
C LYS A 121 30.23 9.82 -6.09
N LEU A 122 29.08 9.32 -5.61
CA LEU A 122 27.78 9.57 -6.24
C LEU A 122 26.87 10.54 -5.46
N SER A 123 27.25 10.97 -4.25
CA SER A 123 26.31 11.62 -3.32
C SER A 123 26.19 13.13 -3.42
N GLU A 124 26.90 13.80 -4.34
CA GLU A 124 27.02 15.28 -4.33
C GLU A 124 26.83 15.95 -5.70
N ASP A 125 26.17 15.30 -6.67
CA ASP A 125 25.87 15.98 -7.93
C ASP A 125 24.47 16.60 -7.90
N ILE A 126 24.40 17.90 -7.59
CA ILE A 126 23.19 18.74 -7.59
C ILE A 126 22.35 18.51 -8.85
N PHE A 127 23.00 18.30 -10.00
CA PHE A 127 22.33 18.08 -11.29
C PHE A 127 21.51 16.78 -11.33
N THR A 128 22.01 15.72 -10.65
CA THR A 128 21.30 14.44 -10.56
C THR A 128 20.04 14.58 -9.72
N ASN A 129 20.04 15.42 -8.68
CA ASN A 129 18.84 15.67 -7.86
C ASN A 129 17.79 16.50 -8.63
N CYS A 130 18.20 17.46 -9.47
CA CYS A 130 17.30 18.17 -10.38
C CYS A 130 16.60 17.20 -11.34
N GLU A 131 17.36 16.36 -12.06
CA GLU A 131 16.80 15.39 -13.01
C GLU A 131 15.82 14.41 -12.35
N LEU A 132 16.13 13.96 -11.14
CA LEU A 132 15.24 13.07 -10.37
C LEU A 132 13.97 13.79 -9.89
N MET A 133 14.06 15.08 -9.56
CA MET A 133 12.88 15.88 -9.23
C MET A 133 12.02 16.14 -10.46
N GLU A 134 12.61 16.44 -11.61
CA GLU A 134 11.89 16.56 -12.87
C GLU A 134 11.13 15.27 -13.20
N ALA A 135 11.79 14.11 -13.07
CA ALA A 135 11.20 12.78 -13.25
C ALA A 135 10.06 12.46 -12.25
N ILE A 136 10.08 13.04 -11.04
CA ILE A 136 8.94 12.91 -10.12
C ILE A 136 7.78 13.80 -10.53
N VAL A 137 8.08 15.06 -10.82
CA VAL A 137 7.06 16.07 -11.10
C VAL A 137 6.31 15.73 -12.39
N GLU A 138 7.03 15.21 -13.39
CA GLU A 138 6.45 14.67 -14.60
C GLU A 138 5.49 13.52 -14.30
N TRP A 139 4.26 13.64 -14.81
CA TRP A 139 3.25 12.60 -14.66
C TRP A 139 3.51 11.48 -15.65
N SER A 140 3.74 10.25 -15.17
CA SER A 140 3.92 9.07 -16.04
C SER A 140 2.72 8.12 -15.95
N PRO A 141 2.08 7.74 -17.08
CA PRO A 141 1.07 6.70 -17.12
C PRO A 141 1.55 5.33 -16.58
N ARG A 142 2.88 5.12 -16.53
CA ARG A 142 3.52 3.93 -15.95
C ARG A 142 3.22 3.73 -14.46
N CYS A 143 2.87 4.79 -13.74
CA CYS A 143 2.60 4.75 -12.31
C CYS A 143 1.24 4.08 -11.98
N VAL A 144 0.37 3.89 -12.98
CA VAL A 144 -0.95 3.27 -12.78
C VAL A 144 -0.85 1.78 -13.09
N SER A 145 -0.63 0.96 -12.05
CA SER A 145 -0.75 -0.50 -12.18
C SER A 145 -2.20 -0.86 -12.55
N ALA A 146 -2.37 -1.82 -13.47
CA ALA A 146 -3.69 -2.32 -13.89
C ALA A 146 -4.47 -3.00 -12.75
N ASP A 147 -3.79 -3.40 -11.67
CA ASP A 147 -4.41 -3.88 -10.44
C ASP A 147 -4.67 -2.69 -9.52
N VAL A 148 -5.78 -1.98 -9.78
CA VAL A 148 -6.13 -0.63 -9.30
C VAL A 148 -6.01 -0.48 -7.77
N PRO A 149 -4.99 0.24 -7.27
CA PRO A 149 -5.07 0.89 -5.97
C PRO A 149 -5.94 2.14 -6.15
N GLY A 150 -6.87 2.42 -5.23
CA GLY A 150 -7.74 3.61 -5.32
C GLY A 150 -6.93 4.91 -5.43
N ALA A 151 -7.49 5.94 -6.06
CA ALA A 151 -6.81 7.22 -6.33
C ALA A 151 -6.11 7.83 -5.10
N ALA A 152 -6.69 7.68 -3.90
CA ALA A 152 -6.10 8.13 -2.65
C ALA A 152 -4.78 7.41 -2.30
N PHE A 153 -4.67 6.10 -2.56
CA PHE A 153 -3.45 5.33 -2.32
C PHE A 153 -2.35 5.70 -3.33
N LEU A 154 -2.71 5.84 -4.61
CA LEU A 154 -1.78 6.27 -5.64
C LEU A 154 -1.19 7.65 -5.32
N LEU A 155 -2.06 8.59 -4.93
CA LEU A 155 -1.67 9.92 -4.51
C LEU A 155 -0.74 9.91 -3.28
N GLN A 156 -1.03 9.06 -2.28
CA GLN A 156 -0.19 8.92 -1.09
C GLN A 156 1.18 8.34 -1.44
N ASN A 157 1.24 7.36 -2.34
CA ASN A 157 2.50 6.81 -2.84
C ASN A 157 3.32 7.88 -3.58
N GLU A 158 2.71 8.63 -4.49
CA GLU A 158 3.37 9.73 -5.22
C GLU A 158 3.94 10.79 -4.26
N LEU A 159 3.20 11.13 -3.20
CA LEU A 159 3.67 12.06 -2.17
C LEU A 159 4.89 11.53 -1.40
N GLN A 160 4.91 10.24 -1.06
CA GLN A 160 6.06 9.63 -0.39
C GLN A 160 7.32 9.68 -1.26
N TRP A 161 7.17 9.46 -2.56
CA TRP A 161 8.26 9.59 -3.52
C TRP A 161 8.80 11.03 -3.59
N PHE A 162 7.91 12.01 -3.69
CA PHE A 162 8.29 13.43 -3.71
C PHE A 162 9.09 13.80 -2.46
N LYS A 163 8.55 13.51 -1.27
CA LYS A 163 9.22 13.80 0.01
C LYS A 163 10.57 13.09 0.14
N ALA A 164 10.65 11.82 -0.25
CA ALA A 164 11.89 11.05 -0.14
C ALA A 164 13.02 11.59 -1.02
N LEU A 165 12.70 12.19 -2.17
CA LEU A 165 13.68 12.88 -3.01
C LEU A 165 13.95 14.30 -2.50
N GLU A 166 12.95 14.98 -1.97
CA GLU A 166 13.07 16.34 -1.43
C GLU A 166 14.01 16.35 -0.22
N ASP A 167 13.86 15.39 0.68
CA ASP A 167 14.71 15.24 1.87
C ASP A 167 16.16 14.86 1.54
N ARG A 168 16.42 14.34 0.33
CA ARG A 168 17.80 14.08 -0.17
C ARG A 168 18.39 15.25 -0.93
N SER A 169 17.55 16.16 -1.42
CA SER A 169 17.99 17.32 -2.16
C SER A 169 18.53 18.41 -1.23
N ASP A 170 19.36 19.30 -1.76
CA ASP A 170 19.86 20.45 -1.00
C ASP A 170 18.69 21.36 -0.57
N PRO A 171 18.70 21.97 0.63
CA PRO A 171 17.61 22.84 1.09
C PRO A 171 17.23 23.96 0.11
N SER A 172 18.17 24.41 -0.72
CA SER A 172 17.92 25.40 -1.79
C SER A 172 16.85 24.96 -2.80
N PHE A 173 16.65 23.65 -3.00
CA PHE A 173 15.66 23.09 -3.93
C PHE A 173 14.23 23.48 -3.62
N LYS A 174 13.89 23.66 -2.34
CA LYS A 174 12.54 24.09 -1.92
C LYS A 174 12.19 25.49 -2.46
N THR A 175 13.22 26.29 -2.70
CA THR A 175 13.09 27.69 -3.15
C THR A 175 13.36 27.87 -4.64
N LEU A 176 13.86 26.84 -5.34
CA LEU A 176 14.09 26.89 -6.78
C LEU A 176 12.77 27.04 -7.52
N LYS A 177 12.78 27.96 -8.48
CA LYS A 177 11.64 28.27 -9.33
C LYS A 177 11.94 27.89 -10.76
N PHE A 178 10.96 27.28 -11.42
CA PHE A 178 11.05 26.74 -12.76
C PHE A 178 9.94 27.29 -13.64
N LYS A 179 10.29 27.54 -14.89
CA LYS A 179 9.33 27.83 -15.95
C LYS A 179 8.99 26.53 -16.66
N VAL A 180 7.70 26.20 -16.69
CA VAL A 180 7.20 25.00 -17.37
C VAL A 180 7.07 25.29 -18.86
N LEU A 181 7.91 24.68 -19.69
CA LEU A 181 7.78 24.71 -21.14
C LEU A 181 6.98 23.50 -21.59
N LYS A 182 5.71 23.70 -21.98
CA LYS A 182 4.89 22.65 -22.60
C LYS A 182 5.19 22.62 -24.10
N ASN A 183 5.77 21.53 -24.59
CA ASN A 183 5.79 21.27 -26.03
C ASN A 183 4.36 20.97 -26.51
N ARG A 184 3.92 21.66 -27.56
CA ARG A 184 2.53 21.66 -28.05
C ARG A 184 2.20 20.45 -28.96
N GLY A 185 2.95 19.35 -28.85
CA GLY A 185 2.81 18.15 -29.68
C GLY A 185 2.35 16.94 -28.89
N ASP A 186 1.23 16.34 -29.33
CA ASP A 186 0.64 15.04 -28.99
C ASP A 186 0.32 14.75 -27.48
N PRO A 187 -0.95 14.56 -27.08
CA PRO A 187 -1.35 14.33 -25.69
C PRO A 187 -0.79 13.05 -25.02
N SER A 188 -0.20 12.14 -25.80
CA SER A 188 0.29 10.83 -25.32
C SER A 188 1.69 10.87 -24.67
N PHE A 189 2.52 11.86 -24.99
CA PHE A 189 3.89 12.00 -24.46
C PHE A 189 4.21 13.46 -24.13
N ARG A 190 3.68 13.97 -23.01
CA ARG A 190 4.07 15.27 -22.47
C ARG A 190 5.46 15.17 -21.85
N ASN A 191 6.51 15.36 -22.64
CA ASN A 191 7.83 15.61 -22.07
C ASN A 191 7.83 17.01 -21.43
N LEU A 192 7.83 17.08 -20.10
CA LEU A 192 7.82 18.35 -19.36
C LEU A 192 9.23 18.92 -19.31
N LYS A 193 9.51 19.99 -20.04
CA LYS A 193 10.82 20.66 -19.95
C LYS A 193 10.77 21.74 -18.89
N LEU A 194 11.60 21.60 -17.85
CA LEU A 194 11.74 22.58 -16.77
C LEU A 194 13.00 23.41 -16.98
N VAL A 195 12.88 24.72 -16.82
CA VAL A 195 14.00 25.66 -16.93
C VAL A 195 14.02 26.52 -15.69
N GLU A 196 15.12 26.51 -14.95
CA GLU A 196 15.29 27.35 -13.77
C GLU A 196 15.11 28.83 -14.14
N THR A 197 14.36 29.57 -13.33
CA THR A 197 14.08 30.98 -13.56
C THR A 197 14.06 31.75 -12.25
N LYS A 198 14.57 32.99 -12.29
CA LYS A 198 14.44 33.95 -11.19
C LYS A 198 13.21 34.85 -11.36
N GLU A 199 12.41 34.63 -12.39
CA GLU A 199 11.19 35.40 -12.66
C GLU A 199 10.14 35.21 -11.56
N ARG A 200 9.37 36.27 -11.28
CA ARG A 200 8.28 36.23 -10.28
C ARG A 200 7.21 35.18 -10.62
N GLY A 201 7.07 34.80 -11.90
CA GLY A 201 6.13 33.78 -12.38
C GLY A 201 6.67 32.35 -12.46
N GLY A 202 7.89 32.07 -11.98
CA GLY A 202 8.39 30.71 -11.87
C GLY A 202 7.70 29.92 -10.76
N LYS A 203 7.56 28.61 -10.96
CA LYS A 203 6.88 27.68 -10.04
C LYS A 203 7.86 26.75 -9.35
N THR A 204 7.61 26.38 -8.11
CA THR A 204 8.43 25.37 -7.43
C THR A 204 8.15 23.96 -7.97
N TYR A 205 9.06 23.00 -7.74
CA TYR A 205 8.78 21.59 -8.04
C TYR A 205 7.49 21.11 -7.37
N TRP A 206 7.20 21.59 -6.15
CA TRP A 206 5.98 21.26 -5.44
C TRP A 206 4.73 21.77 -6.16
N GLU A 207 4.70 23.04 -6.54
CA GLU A 207 3.56 23.63 -7.26
C GLU A 207 3.28 22.88 -8.57
N ILE A 208 4.32 22.50 -9.30
CA ILE A 208 4.17 21.74 -10.54
C ILE A 208 3.71 20.30 -10.24
N PHE A 209 4.21 19.68 -9.17
CA PHE A 209 3.77 18.35 -8.72
C PHE A 209 2.26 18.33 -8.42
N VAL A 210 1.77 19.35 -7.72
CA VAL A 210 0.33 19.53 -7.41
C VAL A 210 -0.48 19.67 -8.68
N GLU A 211 -0.07 20.56 -9.59
CA GLU A 211 -0.80 20.85 -10.82
C GLU A 211 -0.93 19.63 -11.73
N GLN A 212 0.13 18.82 -11.85
CA GLN A 212 0.08 17.60 -12.67
C GLN A 212 -0.84 16.52 -12.10
N ARG A 213 -1.18 16.60 -10.81
CA ARG A 213 -1.96 15.59 -10.08
C ARG A 213 -3.32 16.11 -9.61
N GLN A 214 -3.72 17.30 -10.04
CA GLN A 214 -4.94 17.97 -9.59
C GLN A 214 -6.21 17.12 -9.83
N ASP A 215 -6.27 16.40 -10.95
CA ASP A 215 -7.41 15.53 -11.27
C ASP A 215 -7.49 14.34 -10.31
N LEU A 216 -6.36 13.68 -10.04
CA LEU A 216 -6.29 12.58 -9.06
C LEU A 216 -6.59 13.04 -7.64
N LEU A 217 -6.22 14.27 -7.30
CA LEU A 217 -6.55 14.87 -6.03
C LEU A 217 -8.04 15.09 -5.87
N LYS A 218 -8.69 15.57 -6.92
CA LYS A 218 -10.14 15.74 -6.95
C LYS A 218 -10.84 14.40 -6.81
N GLU A 219 -10.40 13.39 -7.56
CA GLU A 219 -10.94 12.03 -7.49
C GLU A 219 -10.74 11.40 -6.10
N ALA A 220 -9.54 11.50 -5.53
CA ALA A 220 -9.23 11.01 -4.19
C ALA A 220 -10.06 11.74 -3.12
N GLY A 221 -10.16 13.06 -3.20
CA GLY A 221 -10.94 13.87 -2.28
C GLY A 221 -12.44 13.56 -2.34
N GLU A 222 -12.98 13.38 -3.55
CA GLU A 222 -14.37 12.97 -3.76
C GLU A 222 -14.64 11.56 -3.23
N TRP A 223 -13.74 10.62 -3.51
CA TRP A 223 -13.82 9.25 -2.97
C TRP A 223 -13.82 9.24 -1.43
N MET A 224 -12.91 10.01 -0.80
CA MET A 224 -12.85 10.12 0.66
C MET A 224 -14.11 10.77 1.23
N LYS A 225 -14.62 11.83 0.59
CA LYS A 225 -15.86 12.50 1.00
C LYS A 225 -17.08 11.58 0.91
N ASN A 226 -17.23 10.86 -0.20
CA ASN A 226 -18.34 9.92 -0.41
C ASN A 226 -18.27 8.77 0.60
N THR A 227 -17.08 8.19 0.79
CA THR A 227 -16.86 7.12 1.78
C THR A 227 -17.14 7.60 3.20
N SER A 228 -16.64 8.79 3.56
CA SER A 228 -16.86 9.40 4.88
C SER A 228 -18.34 9.65 5.15
N SER A 229 -19.10 10.13 4.15
CA SER A 229 -20.54 10.32 4.24
C SER A 229 -21.27 9.00 4.51
N SER A 230 -20.98 7.95 3.74
CA SER A 230 -21.57 6.62 3.96
C SER A 230 -21.24 6.07 5.34
N CYS A 231 -19.98 6.16 5.78
CA CYS A 231 -19.57 5.71 7.11
C CYS A 231 -20.20 6.52 8.25
N SER A 232 -20.38 7.84 8.06
CA SER A 232 -21.08 8.71 9.01
C SER A 232 -22.56 8.32 9.17
N LEU A 233 -23.23 7.94 8.09
CA LEU A 233 -24.60 7.41 8.14
C LEU A 233 -24.67 6.12 8.96
N ILE A 234 -23.73 5.19 8.74
CA ILE A 234 -23.64 3.94 9.53
C ILE A 234 -23.38 4.26 11.01
N ALA A 235 -22.44 5.17 11.31
CA ALA A 235 -22.14 5.60 12.68
C ALA A 235 -23.38 6.18 13.36
N THR A 236 -24.15 7.00 12.64
CA THR A 236 -25.40 7.61 13.13
C THR A 236 -26.46 6.55 13.42
N LEU A 237 -26.59 5.53 12.57
CA LEU A 237 -27.50 4.41 12.82
C LEU A 237 -27.12 3.65 14.10
N ILE A 238 -25.82 3.40 14.32
CA ILE A 238 -25.35 2.74 15.55
C ILE A 238 -25.64 3.61 16.79
N ILE A 239 -25.48 4.94 16.70
CA ILE A 239 -25.86 5.87 17.77
C ILE A 239 -27.34 5.69 18.12
N THR A 240 -28.22 5.70 17.13
CA THR A 240 -29.67 5.53 17.34
C THR A 240 -30.00 4.20 18.01
N VAL A 241 -29.39 3.10 17.54
CA VAL A 241 -29.63 1.76 18.10
C VAL A 241 -29.17 1.68 19.55
N ALA A 242 -27.98 2.19 19.86
CA ALA A 242 -27.45 2.11 21.21
C ALA A 242 -28.17 3.07 22.19
N ILE A 243 -28.57 4.29 21.75
CA ILE A 243 -29.43 5.16 22.58
C ILE A 243 -30.76 4.47 22.88
N THR A 244 -31.36 3.83 21.86
CA THR A 244 -32.60 3.07 22.05
C THR A 244 -32.40 1.94 23.05
N ALA A 245 -31.31 1.18 22.94
CA ALA A 245 -30.98 0.09 23.85
C ALA A 245 -30.75 0.55 25.30
N ALA A 246 -30.13 1.72 25.50
CA ALA A 246 -29.93 2.33 26.82
C ALA A 246 -31.25 2.66 27.53
N PHE A 247 -32.29 3.09 26.79
CA PHE A 247 -33.61 3.42 27.34
C PHE A 247 -34.61 2.26 27.29
N THR A 248 -34.33 1.22 26.53
CA THR A 248 -35.17 0.01 26.42
C THR A 248 -34.40 -1.21 26.91
N VAL A 249 -34.02 -1.18 28.18
CA VAL A 249 -33.12 -2.18 28.76
C VAL A 249 -33.66 -3.60 28.63
N PRO A 250 -32.78 -4.57 28.28
CA PRO A 250 -33.17 -5.97 28.18
C PRO A 250 -33.62 -6.50 29.55
N GLY A 251 -34.80 -7.12 29.58
CA GLY A 251 -35.42 -7.63 30.81
C GLY A 251 -36.32 -6.65 31.55
N GLY A 252 -36.40 -5.38 31.11
CA GLY A 252 -37.38 -4.41 31.60
C GLY A 252 -37.04 -3.75 32.95
N TYR A 253 -37.96 -2.89 33.38
CA TYR A 253 -37.87 -2.13 34.62
C TYR A 253 -38.80 -2.72 35.69
N ASP A 254 -38.38 -2.65 36.94
CA ASP A 254 -39.25 -2.97 38.06
C ASP A 254 -40.34 -1.90 38.20
N ASN A 255 -41.60 -2.31 38.20
CA ASN A 255 -42.78 -1.44 38.25
C ASN A 255 -42.85 -0.57 39.51
N SER A 256 -42.14 -0.94 40.57
CA SER A 256 -42.19 -0.23 41.86
C SER A 256 -41.05 0.78 42.04
N THR A 257 -39.87 0.50 41.50
CA THR A 257 -38.66 1.32 41.72
C THR A 257 -38.16 2.02 40.46
N GLY A 258 -38.60 1.59 39.27
CA GLY A 258 -38.08 2.08 37.99
C GLY A 258 -36.64 1.63 37.69
N ILE A 259 -36.08 0.72 38.50
CA ILE A 259 -34.71 0.22 38.36
C ILE A 259 -34.72 -1.00 37.42
N PRO A 260 -33.71 -1.19 36.55
CA PRO A 260 -33.61 -2.39 35.71
C PRO A 260 -33.60 -3.67 36.56
N ILE A 261 -34.46 -4.64 36.22
CA ILE A 261 -34.67 -5.87 37.02
C ILE A 261 -33.36 -6.67 37.17
N PHE A 262 -32.53 -6.65 36.12
CA PHE A 262 -31.27 -7.40 36.07
C PHE A 262 -30.03 -6.60 36.49
N LEU A 263 -30.18 -5.44 37.14
CA LEU A 263 -29.06 -4.53 37.49
C LEU A 263 -27.90 -5.21 38.23
N LYS A 264 -28.19 -6.19 39.08
CA LYS A 264 -27.16 -6.92 39.86
C LYS A 264 -26.49 -8.07 39.10
N SER A 265 -26.90 -8.36 37.86
CA SER A 265 -26.31 -9.45 37.08
C SER A 265 -25.07 -8.99 36.31
N ASP A 266 -24.07 -9.86 36.23
CA ASP A 266 -22.84 -9.58 35.50
C ASP A 266 -23.10 -9.29 34.02
N SER A 267 -24.05 -10.01 33.39
CA SER A 267 -24.46 -9.75 32.00
C SER A 267 -25.03 -8.34 31.81
N PHE A 268 -25.86 -7.85 32.74
CA PHE A 268 -26.40 -6.50 32.64
C PHE A 268 -25.31 -5.43 32.74
N MET A 269 -24.34 -5.62 33.63
CA MET A 269 -23.20 -4.70 33.73
C MET A 269 -22.37 -4.69 32.44
N ILE A 270 -22.08 -5.87 31.87
CA ILE A 270 -21.39 -5.98 30.58
C ILE A 270 -22.18 -5.30 29.45
N PHE A 271 -23.51 -5.48 29.44
CA PHE A 271 -24.40 -4.81 28.48
C PHE A 271 -24.28 -3.30 28.58
N ALA A 272 -24.47 -2.72 29.78
CA ALA A 272 -24.45 -1.28 29.98
C ALA A 272 -23.09 -0.65 29.63
N PHE A 273 -21.99 -1.28 30.04
CA PHE A 273 -20.65 -0.80 29.69
C PHE A 273 -20.37 -0.88 28.18
N ALA A 274 -20.73 -1.99 27.53
CA ALA A 274 -20.52 -2.16 26.10
C ALA A 274 -21.38 -1.19 25.29
N ASP A 275 -22.64 -0.98 25.68
CA ASP A 275 -23.56 -0.05 25.02
C ASP A 275 -23.06 1.41 25.11
N ALA A 276 -22.58 1.83 26.28
CA ALA A 276 -21.95 3.14 26.45
C ALA A 276 -20.68 3.31 25.60
N LEU A 277 -19.80 2.31 25.57
CA LEU A 277 -18.58 2.35 24.75
C LEU A 277 -18.90 2.37 23.24
N ALA A 278 -19.93 1.64 22.81
CA ALA A 278 -20.42 1.72 21.43
C ALA A 278 -20.87 3.15 21.10
N LEU A 279 -21.67 3.77 21.97
CA LEU A 279 -22.16 5.14 21.78
C LEU A 279 -21.03 6.15 21.65
N PHE A 280 -20.13 6.22 22.63
CA PHE A 280 -19.03 7.20 22.61
C PHE A 280 -18.10 6.98 21.41
N SER A 281 -17.78 5.73 21.08
CA SER A 281 -16.97 5.40 19.90
C SER A 281 -17.68 5.77 18.59
N SER A 282 -19.00 5.60 18.50
CA SER A 282 -19.77 5.96 17.31
C SER A 282 -19.88 7.48 17.14
N VAL A 283 -20.15 8.23 18.21
CA VAL A 283 -20.17 9.70 18.20
C VAL A 283 -18.82 10.24 17.75
N THR A 284 -17.73 9.69 18.28
CA THR A 284 -16.36 10.06 17.88
C THR A 284 -16.13 9.82 16.39
N ALA A 285 -16.57 8.67 15.87
CA ALA A 285 -16.46 8.35 14.44
C ALA A 285 -17.24 9.37 13.58
N THR A 286 -18.48 9.70 13.95
CA THR A 286 -19.31 10.70 13.25
C THR A 286 -18.64 12.06 13.21
N VAL A 287 -18.08 12.54 14.33
CA VAL A 287 -17.38 13.84 14.38
C VAL A 287 -16.15 13.84 13.47
N ILE A 288 -15.38 12.75 13.45
CA ILE A 288 -14.20 12.62 12.58
C ILE A 288 -14.62 12.60 11.10
N PHE A 289 -15.64 11.83 10.74
CA PHE A 289 -16.14 11.77 9.36
C PHE A 289 -16.75 13.09 8.90
N LEU A 290 -17.45 13.79 9.79
CA LEU A 290 -17.93 15.14 9.52
C LEU A 290 -16.76 16.10 9.27
N ALA A 291 -15.69 16.01 10.08
CA ALA A 291 -14.48 16.81 9.89
C ALA A 291 -13.72 16.51 8.58
N ILE A 292 -13.96 15.35 7.94
CA ILE A 292 -13.46 15.03 6.59
C ILE A 292 -14.33 15.66 5.50
N VAL A 293 -15.65 15.72 5.72
CA VAL A 293 -16.61 16.31 4.76
C VAL A 293 -16.54 17.83 4.77
N ILE A 294 -16.22 18.45 5.90
CA ILE A 294 -16.01 19.90 6.01
C ILE A 294 -14.75 20.30 5.22
N PRO A 295 -14.89 21.09 4.15
CA PRO A 295 -13.77 21.49 3.32
C PRO A 295 -13.02 22.62 4.03
N CYS A 296 -11.85 22.34 4.60
CA CYS A 296 -10.89 23.37 4.99
C CYS A 296 -9.47 22.78 4.87
N TYR A 297 -8.48 23.65 4.68
CA TYR A 297 -7.03 23.43 4.67
C TYR A 297 -6.31 23.39 3.31
N THR A 298 -5.05 23.84 3.36
CA THR A 298 -4.04 23.90 2.30
C THR A 298 -3.59 22.49 1.85
N PHE A 299 -3.04 22.42 0.65
CA PHE A 299 -2.69 21.17 -0.04
C PHE A 299 -1.81 20.20 0.77
N GLU A 300 -0.75 20.69 1.45
CA GLU A 300 0.08 19.84 2.33
C GLU A 300 -0.71 19.21 3.47
N ASP A 301 -1.57 20.00 4.11
CA ASP A 301 -2.31 19.58 5.30
C ASP A 301 -3.41 18.59 4.94
N ILE A 302 -4.04 18.74 3.77
CA ILE A 302 -5.00 17.77 3.23
C ILE A 302 -4.30 16.41 3.08
N LEU A 303 -3.19 16.35 2.37
CA LEU A 303 -2.55 15.08 2.04
C LEU A 303 -2.08 14.28 3.25
N HIS A 304 -1.60 14.95 4.30
CA HIS A 304 -1.08 14.27 5.48
C HIS A 304 -2.15 14.03 6.56
N SER A 305 -3.06 14.98 6.78
CA SER A 305 -4.07 14.85 7.83
C SER A 305 -5.28 14.02 7.40
N LEU A 306 -5.64 14.00 6.11
CA LEU A 306 -6.85 13.37 5.62
C LEU A 306 -6.82 11.83 5.73
N PRO A 307 -5.76 11.12 5.30
CA PRO A 307 -5.66 9.67 5.51
C PRO A 307 -5.65 9.30 6.99
N ARG A 308 -5.02 10.14 7.84
CA ARG A 308 -4.98 9.92 9.28
C ARG A 308 -6.35 10.02 9.92
N LYS A 309 -7.11 11.07 9.61
CA LYS A 309 -8.49 11.24 10.06
C LYS A 309 -9.35 10.08 9.57
N MET A 310 -9.20 9.66 8.31
CA MET A 310 -9.98 8.54 7.76
C MET A 310 -9.72 7.22 8.49
N ILE A 311 -8.46 6.92 8.81
CA ILE A 311 -8.10 5.72 9.59
C ILE A 311 -8.66 5.81 11.02
N MET A 312 -8.51 6.96 11.69
CA MET A 312 -9.10 7.17 13.03
C MET A 312 -10.63 7.00 13.01
N GLY A 313 -11.32 7.51 11.99
CA GLY A 313 -12.77 7.38 11.84
C GLY A 313 -13.21 5.92 11.63
N ILE A 314 -12.58 5.21 10.69
CA ILE A 314 -12.88 3.79 10.40
C ILE A 314 -12.62 2.90 11.62
N THR A 315 -11.61 3.22 12.42
CA THR A 315 -11.23 2.42 13.59
C THR A 315 -12.19 2.63 14.74
N SER A 316 -12.58 3.86 15.00
CA SER A 316 -13.66 4.21 15.94
C SER A 316 -15.00 3.59 15.53
N LEU A 317 -15.31 3.54 14.22
CA LEU A 317 -16.53 2.92 13.70
C LEU A 317 -16.54 1.40 13.90
N ASN A 318 -15.44 0.71 13.58
CA ASN A 318 -15.33 -0.74 13.78
C ASN A 318 -15.36 -1.11 15.27
N LEU A 319 -14.73 -0.30 16.12
CA LEU A 319 -14.77 -0.48 17.57
C LEU A 319 -16.21 -0.35 18.10
N SER A 320 -16.95 0.65 17.60
CA SER A 320 -18.38 0.82 17.90
C SER A 320 -19.20 -0.42 17.52
N LEU A 321 -19.01 -0.93 16.30
CA LEU A 321 -19.69 -2.14 15.82
C LEU A 321 -19.39 -3.36 16.71
N ALA A 322 -18.13 -3.54 17.11
CA ALA A 322 -17.74 -4.63 18.01
C ALA A 322 -18.45 -4.54 19.37
N PHE A 323 -18.49 -3.35 19.96
CA PHE A 323 -19.18 -3.15 21.24
C PHE A 323 -20.70 -3.32 21.14
N THR A 324 -21.33 -2.87 20.06
CA THR A 324 -22.76 -3.12 19.81
C THR A 324 -23.06 -4.63 19.73
N LEU A 325 -22.19 -5.43 19.11
CA LEU A 325 -22.35 -6.89 19.06
C LEU A 325 -22.19 -7.55 20.43
N VAL A 326 -21.26 -7.05 21.26
CA VAL A 326 -21.11 -7.50 22.66
C VAL A 326 -22.33 -7.13 23.48
N ALA A 327 -22.83 -5.90 23.37
CA ALA A 327 -24.06 -5.44 24.04
C ALA A 327 -25.25 -6.31 23.62
N PHE A 328 -25.44 -6.53 22.31
CA PHE A 328 -26.50 -7.40 21.80
C PHE A 328 -26.39 -8.84 22.30
N SER A 329 -25.17 -9.41 22.32
CA SER A 329 -24.92 -10.75 22.85
C SER A 329 -25.29 -10.83 24.33
N SER A 330 -24.90 -9.83 25.12
CA SER A 330 -25.23 -9.77 26.55
C SER A 330 -26.73 -9.60 26.79
N ALA A 331 -27.40 -8.72 26.03
CA ALA A 331 -28.85 -8.54 26.07
C ALA A 331 -29.59 -9.85 25.80
N LEU A 332 -29.13 -10.63 24.80
CA LEU A 332 -29.69 -11.95 24.54
C LEU A 332 -29.43 -12.93 25.66
N THR A 333 -28.27 -12.91 26.33
CA THR A 333 -28.05 -13.77 27.50
C THR A 333 -29.02 -13.48 28.62
N ILE A 334 -29.38 -12.21 28.84
CA ILE A 334 -30.36 -11.82 29.85
C ILE A 334 -31.74 -12.41 29.51
N ILE A 335 -32.16 -12.29 28.24
CA ILE A 335 -33.49 -12.73 27.77
C ILE A 335 -33.57 -14.27 27.65
N LEU A 336 -32.51 -14.96 27.20
CA LEU A 336 -32.50 -16.41 26.91
C LEU A 336 -31.89 -17.29 28.02
N SER A 337 -31.46 -16.69 29.14
CA SER A 337 -30.64 -17.31 30.21
C SER A 337 -31.08 -18.71 30.66
N GLU A 338 -32.36 -19.08 30.52
CA GLU A 338 -32.89 -20.35 31.02
C GLU A 338 -33.03 -21.49 30.00
N LYS A 339 -32.95 -21.26 28.67
CA LYS A 339 -33.45 -22.28 27.70
C LYS A 339 -32.44 -22.92 26.74
N PHE A 340 -31.37 -22.24 26.29
CA PHE A 340 -30.53 -22.80 25.20
C PHE A 340 -29.04 -22.42 25.25
N LYS A 341 -28.22 -23.26 25.90
CA LYS A 341 -26.75 -23.11 25.95
C LYS A 341 -26.05 -23.11 24.59
N TRP A 342 -26.63 -23.75 23.57
CA TRP A 342 -26.08 -23.78 22.20
C TRP A 342 -26.16 -22.42 21.49
N ILE A 343 -27.19 -21.60 21.78
CA ILE A 343 -27.37 -20.28 21.18
C ILE A 343 -26.26 -19.32 21.64
N TYR A 344 -25.85 -19.43 22.90
CA TYR A 344 -24.73 -18.66 23.45
C TYR A 344 -23.40 -18.94 22.73
N ILE A 345 -23.09 -20.21 22.44
CA ILE A 345 -21.88 -20.60 21.71
C ILE A 345 -21.90 -20.06 20.28
N LEU A 346 -23.06 -20.10 19.62
CA LEU A 346 -23.21 -19.56 18.27
C LEU A 346 -23.01 -18.03 18.23
N MET A 347 -23.55 -17.31 19.20
CA MET A 347 -23.45 -15.85 19.28
C MET A 347 -22.04 -15.36 19.61
N THR A 348 -21.35 -16.03 20.53
CA THR A 348 -19.95 -15.70 20.87
C THR A 348 -19.02 -15.93 19.67
N MET A 349 -19.24 -17.00 18.89
CA MET A 349 -18.53 -17.21 17.62
C MET A 349 -18.82 -16.12 16.60
N LEU A 350 -20.08 -15.72 16.45
CA LEU A 350 -20.48 -14.70 15.47
C LEU A 350 -19.94 -13.31 15.83
N ALA A 351 -19.91 -12.95 17.11
CA ALA A 351 -19.32 -11.70 17.61
C ALA A 351 -17.80 -11.65 17.49
N ALA A 352 -17.12 -12.81 17.51
CA ALA A 352 -15.66 -12.89 17.35
C ALA A 352 -15.20 -12.61 15.91
N ILE A 353 -16.04 -12.86 14.91
CA ILE A 353 -15.68 -12.72 13.49
C ILE A 353 -15.32 -11.27 13.12
N PRO A 354 -16.12 -10.23 13.44
CA PRO A 354 -15.77 -8.84 13.15
C PRO A 354 -14.53 -8.37 13.90
N VAL A 355 -14.33 -8.83 15.15
CA VAL A 355 -13.14 -8.51 15.95
C VAL A 355 -11.89 -9.11 15.33
N TRP A 356 -11.95 -10.37 14.89
CA TRP A 356 -10.84 -11.03 14.23
C TRP A 356 -10.55 -10.43 12.85
N PHE A 357 -11.60 -10.11 12.08
CA PHE A 357 -11.48 -9.41 10.81
C PHE A 357 -10.80 -8.04 11.00
N PHE A 358 -11.15 -7.30 12.06
CA PHE A 358 -10.51 -6.04 12.41
C PHE A 358 -9.03 -6.22 12.77
N LEU A 359 -8.69 -7.19 13.62
CA LEU A 359 -7.30 -7.48 13.96
C LEU A 359 -6.49 -7.95 12.74
N TYR A 360 -7.10 -8.64 11.79
CA TYR A 360 -6.40 -9.14 10.60
C TYR A 360 -6.21 -8.05 9.52
N VAL A 361 -7.23 -7.22 9.28
CA VAL A 361 -7.23 -6.22 8.18
C VAL A 361 -6.68 -4.88 8.65
N GLN A 362 -7.02 -4.44 9.85
CA GLN A 362 -6.66 -3.10 10.32
C GLN A 362 -5.26 -3.06 10.96
N PHE A 363 -4.80 -4.14 11.58
CA PHE A 363 -3.47 -4.20 12.18
C PHE A 363 -2.34 -3.99 11.15
N PRO A 364 -2.34 -4.61 9.95
CA PRO A 364 -1.36 -4.32 8.91
C PRO A 364 -1.38 -2.85 8.50
N LEU A 365 -2.57 -2.24 8.37
CA LEU A 365 -2.73 -0.83 8.01
C LEU A 365 -2.18 0.10 9.10
N TYR A 366 -2.40 -0.22 10.38
CA TYR A 366 -1.82 0.51 11.50
C TYR A 366 -0.29 0.41 11.53
N VAL A 367 0.25 -0.80 11.34
CA VAL A 367 1.69 -1.03 11.27
C VAL A 367 2.28 -0.28 10.09
N GLU A 368 1.65 -0.33 8.92
CA GLU A 368 2.09 0.34 7.70
C GLU A 368 1.98 1.87 7.79
N MET A 369 0.97 2.39 8.47
CA MET A 369 0.80 3.82 8.73
C MET A 369 1.83 4.33 9.76
N VAL A 370 2.08 3.59 10.84
CA VAL A 370 3.12 3.92 11.83
C VAL A 370 4.51 3.81 11.18
N GLU A 371 4.77 2.78 10.37
CA GLU A 371 5.98 2.70 9.56
C GLU A 371 6.06 3.87 8.57
N SER A 372 4.98 4.22 7.86
CA SER A 372 4.98 5.33 6.90
C SER A 372 5.22 6.70 7.55
N ILE A 373 4.76 6.92 8.78
CA ILE A 373 4.86 8.22 9.48
C ILE A 373 6.20 8.34 10.20
N TYR A 374 6.66 7.28 10.85
CA TYR A 374 7.88 7.32 11.67
C TYR A 374 9.12 6.77 10.96
N ARG A 375 8.96 6.04 9.85
CA ARG A 375 10.07 5.31 9.21
C ARG A 375 9.81 4.97 7.73
N PRO A 376 9.83 5.95 6.80
CA PRO A 376 9.42 5.71 5.43
C PRO A 376 10.20 4.54 4.80
N ARG A 377 9.50 3.57 4.21
CA ARG A 377 10.10 2.34 3.67
C ARG A 377 11.22 2.59 2.65
N LEU A 378 11.21 3.76 2.01
CA LEU A 378 12.26 4.24 1.10
C LEU A 378 13.66 4.35 1.76
N TYR A 379 13.75 4.53 3.09
CA TYR A 379 15.03 4.67 3.81
C TYR A 379 15.61 3.34 4.32
N HIS A 380 14.92 2.20 4.11
CA HIS A 380 15.43 0.92 4.59
C HIS A 380 16.37 0.26 3.57
N PRO A 381 17.62 -0.10 3.93
CA PRO A 381 18.41 -1.01 3.10
C PRO A 381 17.68 -2.36 2.97
N LEU A 382 17.85 -3.02 1.83
CA LEU A 382 17.31 -4.36 1.60
C LEU A 382 17.95 -5.33 2.61
N LYS A 383 17.20 -5.75 3.62
CA LYS A 383 17.61 -6.90 4.42
C LYS A 383 17.48 -8.14 3.52
N PRO A 384 18.49 -9.01 3.41
CA PRO A 384 18.33 -10.25 2.67
C PRO A 384 17.13 -10.99 3.26
N LYS A 385 16.14 -11.31 2.41
CA LYS A 385 15.03 -12.19 2.81
C LYS A 385 15.65 -13.50 3.27
N LYS A 386 15.73 -13.71 4.59
CA LYS A 386 15.88 -15.04 5.16
C LYS A 386 14.70 -15.83 4.59
N LYS A 387 14.96 -16.83 3.74
CA LYS A 387 13.93 -17.73 3.20
C LYS A 387 13.15 -18.32 4.38
N ARG A 388 12.04 -17.68 4.78
CA ARG A 388 11.06 -18.30 5.67
C ARG A 388 10.32 -19.28 4.78
N GLY A 389 10.61 -20.56 4.99
CA GLY A 389 10.13 -21.69 4.21
C GLY A 389 8.62 -21.90 4.32
N TRP A 390 7.85 -21.03 3.68
CA TRP A 390 6.46 -21.27 3.32
C TRP A 390 6.29 -21.04 1.81
N ASP A 391 7.13 -21.74 1.04
CA ASP A 391 7.04 -21.82 -0.42
C ASP A 391 5.97 -22.86 -0.82
N PHE A 392 4.68 -22.55 -0.60
CA PHE A 392 3.61 -23.45 -1.04
C PHE A 392 3.57 -23.59 -2.58
N PHE A 393 4.10 -22.58 -3.30
CA PHE A 393 4.17 -22.49 -4.77
C PHE A 393 5.60 -22.47 -5.35
N ASN A 394 6.51 -23.29 -4.82
CA ASN A 394 7.75 -23.61 -5.54
C ASN A 394 7.49 -24.72 -6.57
N PHE A 395 7.05 -24.34 -7.77
CA PHE A 395 7.17 -25.19 -8.95
C PHE A 395 8.56 -25.01 -9.58
N SER A 396 9.33 -26.10 -9.59
CA SER A 396 10.64 -26.21 -10.23
C SER A 396 10.49 -26.15 -11.76
N SER A 397 11.45 -25.51 -12.44
CA SER A 397 11.55 -25.42 -13.91
C SER A 397 11.61 -26.77 -14.63
N LYS A 398 11.83 -27.88 -13.92
CA LYS A 398 11.71 -29.25 -14.47
C LYS A 398 10.29 -29.64 -14.90
N PHE A 399 9.25 -28.87 -14.52
CA PHE A 399 7.86 -29.23 -14.80
C PHE A 399 7.39 -29.00 -16.25
N PHE A 400 8.08 -28.14 -16.99
CA PHE A 400 7.64 -27.65 -18.32
C PHE A 400 8.47 -28.18 -19.50
N ARG A 401 9.41 -29.11 -19.28
CA ARG A 401 10.18 -29.70 -20.37
C ARG A 401 9.33 -30.81 -21.04
N THR A 402 8.50 -30.43 -22.01
CA THR A 402 7.88 -31.38 -22.94
C THR A 402 8.98 -31.96 -23.84
N LYS A 403 9.14 -33.28 -23.81
CA LYS A 403 9.86 -34.00 -24.87
C LYS A 403 9.10 -33.76 -26.17
N ALA A 404 9.78 -33.16 -27.15
CA ALA A 404 9.38 -33.28 -28.54
C ALA A 404 9.69 -34.72 -28.97
N SER A 405 8.65 -35.44 -29.39
CA SER A 405 8.70 -36.56 -30.33
C SER A 405 7.34 -36.65 -30.98
#